data_AF-A0A1H0YXB7-F1
#
_entry.id   AF-A0A1H0YXB7-F1
#
_cell.length_a   1.000
_cell.length_b   1.000
_cell.length_c   1.000
_cell.angle_alpha   90.00
_cell.angle_beta   90.00
_cell.angle_gamma   90.00
#
_symmetry.space_group_name_H-M   'P 1'
#
loop_
_entity.id
_entity.type
_entity.pdbx_description
1 polymer ?
#
loop_
_entity_poly.entity_id
_entity_poly.type
_entity_poly.pdbx_seq_one_letter_code
_entity_poly.pdbx_strand_id
1 'polypeptide(L)'
;MARIEYADPEDLPPEKRELLDTLSDDESGSDEHSLEGGTLNVYRTMGRNVDLLEAFRDYGSTVWQESGLTDHQREFAILATGYYAETSYEWQQHVRVALDAGMTPEQIAAISAEELDRLEPEHAAIVEYVEAFVEGSVDDGTHERLAEHYDEERILGIGMLAGCYLGLARVLQALDVDLEAPFVGWELEDL
;
A
#
# COMPACT_ATOMS: atom_id res chain seq x y z
N MET A 1 -8.42 17.83 7.34
CA MET A 1 -9.68 18.14 6.62
C MET A 1 -9.28 18.26 5.18
N ALA A 2 -9.73 17.30 4.37
CA ALA A 2 -9.34 17.25 2.98
C ALA A 2 -9.53 18.57 2.21
N ARG A 3 -8.57 18.83 1.32
CA ARG A 3 -8.50 20.02 0.48
C ARG A 3 -9.46 19.98 -0.71
N ILE A 4 -10.01 18.80 -0.99
CA ILE A 4 -11.11 18.62 -1.94
C ILE A 4 -12.22 17.83 -1.24
N GLU A 5 -13.45 18.04 -1.68
CA GLU A 5 -14.57 17.25 -1.19
C GLU A 5 -14.43 15.78 -1.66
N TYR A 6 -14.96 14.83 -0.90
CA TYR A 6 -14.99 13.41 -1.27
C TYR A 6 -16.17 13.10 -2.17
N ALA A 7 -16.00 12.28 -3.20
CA ALA A 7 -17.12 11.85 -4.04
C ALA A 7 -18.20 11.15 -3.20
N ASP A 8 -19.44 11.45 -3.55
CA ASP A 8 -20.61 10.70 -3.09
C ASP A 8 -20.92 9.62 -4.13
N PRO A 9 -21.09 8.34 -3.75
CA PRO A 9 -21.50 7.29 -4.68
C PRO A 9 -22.74 7.66 -5.52
N GLU A 10 -23.67 8.46 -4.97
CA GLU A 10 -24.87 8.88 -5.70
C GLU A 10 -24.55 9.77 -6.92
N ASP A 11 -23.45 10.52 -6.87
CA ASP A 11 -22.98 11.44 -7.92
C ASP A 11 -22.28 10.72 -9.09
N LEU A 12 -21.88 9.45 -8.92
CA LEU A 12 -21.21 8.66 -9.96
C LEU A 12 -22.23 8.02 -10.93
N PRO A 13 -21.86 7.81 -12.21
CA PRO A 13 -22.63 6.95 -13.11
C PRO A 13 -22.90 5.59 -12.45
N PRO A 14 -24.14 5.05 -12.53
CA PRO A 14 -24.51 3.82 -11.82
C PRO A 14 -23.54 2.65 -12.03
N GLU A 15 -23.05 2.48 -13.26
CA GLU A 15 -22.08 1.45 -13.66
C GLU A 15 -20.66 1.66 -13.12
N LYS A 16 -20.35 2.84 -12.57
CA LYS A 16 -19.02 3.16 -12.01
C LYS A 16 -19.04 3.27 -10.49
N ARG A 17 -20.19 3.06 -9.82
CA ARG A 17 -20.29 3.21 -8.36
C ARG A 17 -19.47 2.18 -7.60
N GLU A 18 -19.38 0.96 -8.12
CA GLU A 18 -18.55 -0.11 -7.57
C GLU A 18 -17.04 0.24 -7.57
N LEU A 19 -16.61 1.21 -8.40
CA LEU A 19 -15.24 1.71 -8.35
C LEU A 19 -14.90 2.42 -7.02
N LEU A 20 -15.89 2.68 -6.17
CA LEU A 20 -15.67 3.23 -4.84
C LEU A 20 -15.50 2.13 -3.76
N ASP A 21 -15.99 0.92 -4.02
CA ASP A 21 -16.01 -0.16 -3.05
C ASP A 21 -14.65 -0.84 -2.96
N THR A 22 -14.22 -1.27 -1.78
CA THR A 22 -12.92 -1.94 -1.60
C THR A 22 -12.85 -3.23 -2.43
N LEU A 23 -11.65 -3.59 -2.89
CA LEU A 23 -11.42 -4.80 -3.74
C LEU A 23 -11.86 -6.12 -3.08
N SER A 24 -12.22 -6.10 -1.79
CA SER A 24 -12.81 -7.20 -1.03
C SER A 24 -14.18 -7.66 -1.53
N ASP A 25 -14.87 -6.83 -2.32
CA ASP A 25 -16.28 -7.05 -2.65
C ASP A 25 -16.49 -7.79 -3.99
N ASP A 26 -15.40 -8.25 -4.64
CA ASP A 26 -15.49 -9.07 -5.85
C ASP A 26 -15.98 -10.51 -5.50
N GLU A 27 -16.99 -11.00 -6.23
CA GLU A 27 -17.79 -12.22 -5.99
C GLU A 27 -16.99 -13.55 -6.16
N SER A 28 -15.71 -13.58 -5.82
CA SER A 28 -14.86 -14.77 -5.81
C SER A 28 -15.01 -15.61 -4.52
N GLY A 29 -15.72 -15.11 -3.51
CA GLY A 29 -16.16 -15.90 -2.36
C GLY A 29 -15.06 -16.30 -1.37
N SER A 30 -13.93 -15.59 -1.33
CA SER A 30 -12.99 -15.64 -0.21
C SER A 30 -13.24 -14.44 0.70
N ASP A 31 -14.07 -14.63 1.73
CA ASP A 31 -14.28 -13.72 2.87
C ASP A 31 -12.99 -13.53 3.74
N GLU A 32 -11.80 -13.45 3.15
CA GLU A 32 -10.51 -13.46 3.87
C GLU A 32 -9.56 -12.28 3.55
N HIS A 33 -10.01 -11.27 2.81
CA HIS A 33 -9.20 -10.06 2.50
C HIS A 33 -9.99 -8.77 2.71
N SER A 34 -10.58 -8.60 3.90
CA SER A 34 -11.55 -7.54 4.15
C SER A 34 -10.91 -6.30 4.79
N LEU A 35 -10.82 -5.21 4.03
CA LEU A 35 -10.97 -3.88 4.61
C LEU A 35 -12.46 -3.73 4.99
N GLU A 36 -12.86 -4.18 6.18
CA GLU A 36 -14.23 -3.97 6.65
C GLU A 36 -14.52 -2.46 6.73
N GLY A 37 -15.52 -1.96 6.00
CA GLY A 37 -15.99 -0.58 6.20
C GLY A 37 -16.58 0.19 5.02
N GLY A 38 -16.80 -0.44 3.86
CA GLY A 38 -17.36 0.24 2.70
C GLY A 38 -16.36 1.20 2.04
N THR A 39 -16.87 2.28 1.45
CA THR A 39 -16.07 3.17 0.60
C THR A 39 -14.97 3.94 1.37
N LEU A 40 -13.70 3.55 1.18
CA LEU A 40 -12.52 4.27 1.71
C LEU A 40 -12.35 5.66 1.09
N ASN A 41 -11.83 6.61 1.88
CA ASN A 41 -11.62 7.99 1.44
C ASN A 41 -10.62 8.10 0.28
N VAL A 42 -9.67 7.16 0.12
CA VAL A 42 -8.81 7.08 -1.07
C VAL A 42 -9.64 6.97 -2.35
N TYR A 43 -10.62 6.08 -2.39
CA TYR A 43 -11.46 5.88 -3.57
C TYR A 43 -12.44 7.04 -3.76
N ARG A 44 -12.96 7.63 -2.68
CA ARG A 44 -13.82 8.83 -2.79
C ARG A 44 -13.05 10.05 -3.29
N THR A 45 -11.79 10.19 -2.87
CA THR A 45 -10.90 11.26 -3.32
C THR A 45 -10.65 11.12 -4.82
N MET A 46 -10.24 9.93 -5.26
CA MET A 46 -10.00 9.63 -6.67
C MET A 46 -11.29 9.71 -7.50
N GLY A 47 -12.41 9.27 -6.94
CA GLY A 47 -13.74 9.26 -7.57
C GLY A 47 -14.28 10.64 -7.95
N ARG A 48 -13.66 11.72 -7.44
CA ARG A 48 -13.89 13.08 -7.98
C ARG A 48 -13.53 13.20 -9.45
N ASN A 49 -12.67 12.32 -9.95
CA ASN A 49 -12.48 12.06 -11.36
C ASN A 49 -12.55 10.56 -11.61
N VAL A 50 -13.76 10.07 -11.91
CA VAL A 50 -14.05 8.64 -12.02
C VAL A 50 -13.20 7.92 -13.09
N ASP A 51 -12.82 8.61 -14.18
CA ASP A 51 -11.97 8.02 -15.21
C ASP A 51 -10.53 7.83 -14.72
N LEU A 52 -10.03 8.71 -13.84
CA LEU A 52 -8.73 8.53 -13.17
C LEU A 52 -8.79 7.40 -12.14
N LEU A 53 -9.90 7.29 -11.40
CA LEU A 53 -10.11 6.20 -10.44
C LEU A 53 -10.13 4.84 -11.15
N GLU A 54 -10.86 4.71 -12.25
CA GLU A 54 -10.93 3.48 -13.07
C GLU A 54 -9.53 3.07 -13.55
N ALA A 55 -8.80 3.99 -14.20
CA ALA A 55 -7.45 3.71 -14.67
C ALA A 55 -6.46 3.40 -13.53
N PHE A 56 -6.60 4.08 -12.39
CA PHE A 56 -5.79 3.80 -11.21
C PHE A 56 -6.07 2.40 -10.66
N ARG A 57 -7.33 1.95 -10.64
CA ARG A 57 -7.70 0.60 -10.22
C ARG A 57 -7.14 -0.46 -11.16
N ASP A 58 -7.25 -0.28 -12.47
CA ASP A 58 -6.70 -1.21 -13.44
C ASP A 58 -5.18 -1.35 -13.28
N TYR A 59 -4.48 -0.22 -13.16
CA TYR A 59 -3.04 -0.19 -12.93
C TYR A 59 -2.65 -0.83 -11.60
N GLY A 60 -3.27 -0.41 -10.50
CA GLY A 60 -2.98 -0.91 -9.16
C GLY A 60 -3.27 -2.40 -9.03
N SER A 61 -4.39 -2.87 -9.58
CA SER A 61 -4.76 -4.29 -9.60
C SER A 61 -3.75 -5.14 -10.39
N THR A 62 -3.27 -4.63 -11.53
CA THR A 62 -2.22 -5.30 -12.31
C THR A 62 -0.91 -5.36 -11.53
N VAL A 63 -0.45 -4.23 -10.97
CA VAL A 63 0.79 -4.18 -10.18
C VAL A 63 0.71 -5.10 -8.97
N TRP A 64 -0.44 -5.15 -8.30
CA TRP A 64 -0.70 -6.05 -7.19
C TRP A 64 -0.57 -7.51 -7.63
N GLN A 65 -1.44 -7.97 -8.53
CA GLN A 65 -1.55 -9.38 -8.92
C GLN A 65 -0.31 -9.91 -9.64
N GLU A 66 0.29 -9.09 -10.51
CA GLU A 66 1.38 -9.49 -11.41
C GLU A 66 2.78 -9.10 -10.89
N SER A 67 2.91 -8.61 -9.65
CA SER A 67 4.21 -8.28 -9.04
C SER A 67 5.17 -9.47 -8.89
N GLY A 68 4.66 -10.70 -8.98
CA GLY A 68 5.44 -11.93 -8.72
C GLY A 68 5.76 -12.18 -7.25
N LEU A 69 5.28 -11.32 -6.34
CA LEU A 69 5.42 -11.40 -4.90
C LEU A 69 4.25 -12.17 -4.27
N THR A 70 4.51 -12.82 -3.13
CA THR A 70 3.44 -13.32 -2.27
C THR A 70 2.72 -12.17 -1.57
N ASP A 71 1.50 -12.39 -1.07
CA ASP A 71 0.75 -11.36 -0.33
C ASP A 71 1.56 -10.82 0.85
N HIS A 72 2.22 -11.71 1.61
CA HIS A 72 3.12 -11.35 2.70
C HIS A 72 4.28 -10.45 2.23
N GLN A 73 4.92 -10.75 1.08
CA GLN A 73 6.03 -9.96 0.56
C GLN A 73 5.60 -8.58 0.04
N ARG A 74 4.38 -8.46 -0.52
CA ARG A 74 3.83 -7.16 -0.95
C ARG A 74 3.71 -6.21 0.22
N GLU A 75 3.26 -6.70 1.37
CA GLU A 75 3.03 -5.86 2.55
C GLU A 75 4.34 -5.33 3.15
N PHE A 76 5.46 -6.05 3.05
CA PHE A 76 6.78 -5.46 3.37
C PHE A 76 7.10 -4.26 2.48
N ALA A 77 6.85 -4.35 1.17
CA ALA A 77 7.13 -3.24 0.25
C ALA A 77 6.17 -2.06 0.47
N ILE A 78 4.90 -2.33 0.75
CA ILE A 78 3.88 -1.29 0.90
C ILE A 78 4.02 -0.59 2.25
N LEU A 79 4.16 -1.32 3.35
CA LEU A 79 4.39 -0.72 4.67
C LEU A 79 5.70 0.06 4.72
N ALA A 80 6.78 -0.45 4.13
CA ALA A 80 8.03 0.31 4.01
C ALA A 80 7.81 1.59 3.20
N THR A 81 7.11 1.52 2.06
CA THR A 81 6.78 2.71 1.27
C THR A 81 5.97 3.70 2.10
N GLY A 82 4.99 3.21 2.86
CA GLY A 82 4.14 4.01 3.73
C GLY A 82 4.91 4.74 4.82
N TYR A 83 5.83 4.02 5.48
CA TYR A 83 6.71 4.54 6.51
C TYR A 83 7.69 5.59 5.97
N TYR A 84 8.49 5.24 4.96
CA TYR A 84 9.52 6.14 4.42
C TYR A 84 8.94 7.33 3.64
N ALA A 85 7.72 7.22 3.11
CA ALA A 85 7.01 8.36 2.55
C ALA A 85 6.28 9.20 3.61
N GLU A 86 6.33 8.82 4.89
CA GLU A 86 5.66 9.47 6.02
C GLU A 86 4.14 9.59 5.83
N THR A 87 3.49 8.57 5.25
CA THR A 87 2.04 8.55 5.02
C THR A 87 1.33 7.71 6.07
N SER A 88 0.65 8.39 7.00
CA SER A 88 -0.21 7.73 7.98
C SER A 88 -1.39 7.01 7.33
N TYR A 89 -1.85 7.44 6.15
CA TYR A 89 -2.97 6.83 5.45
C TYR A 89 -2.63 5.43 4.94
N GLU A 90 -1.54 5.29 4.17
CA GLU A 90 -1.14 3.97 3.65
C GLU A 90 -0.79 3.03 4.79
N TRP A 91 -0.03 3.52 5.78
CA TRP A 91 0.29 2.73 6.98
C TRP A 91 -0.99 2.23 7.67
N GLN A 92 -1.95 3.12 7.95
CA GLN A 92 -3.21 2.77 8.60
C GLN A 92 -3.97 1.68 7.85
N GLN A 93 -4.09 1.78 6.52
CA GLN A 93 -4.83 0.80 5.74
C GLN A 93 -4.08 -0.53 5.69
N HIS A 94 -2.77 -0.48 5.45
CA HIS A 94 -1.97 -1.67 5.20
C HIS A 94 -1.55 -2.45 6.44
N VAL A 95 -1.54 -1.85 7.64
CA VAL A 95 -1.29 -2.61 8.88
C VAL A 95 -2.28 -3.77 9.03
N ARG A 96 -3.56 -3.58 8.70
CA ARG A 96 -4.56 -4.67 8.77
C ARG A 96 -4.35 -5.70 7.67
N VAL A 97 -4.12 -5.24 6.44
CA VAL A 97 -3.86 -6.11 5.29
C VAL A 97 -2.61 -6.98 5.52
N ALA A 98 -1.57 -6.41 6.12
CA ALA A 98 -0.37 -7.10 6.55
C ALA A 98 -0.64 -8.23 7.55
N LEU A 99 -1.45 -7.96 8.57
CA LEU A 99 -1.83 -8.98 9.55
C LEU A 99 -2.62 -10.13 8.89
N ASP A 100 -3.54 -9.81 7.99
CA ASP A 100 -4.32 -10.79 7.24
C ASP A 100 -3.44 -11.60 6.27
N ALA A 101 -2.41 -10.97 5.69
CA ALA A 101 -1.39 -11.61 4.88
C ALA A 101 -0.39 -12.47 5.70
N GLY A 102 -0.54 -12.51 7.02
CA GLY A 102 0.23 -13.35 7.93
C GLY A 102 1.49 -12.69 8.50
N MET A 103 1.67 -11.38 8.35
CA MET A 103 2.70 -10.65 9.09
C MET A 103 2.36 -10.63 10.58
N THR A 104 3.38 -10.70 11.44
CA THR A 104 3.19 -10.47 12.88
C THR A 104 3.33 -8.99 13.21
N PRO A 105 2.71 -8.50 14.31
CA PRO A 105 2.92 -7.13 14.79
C PRO A 105 4.40 -6.79 14.99
N GLU A 106 5.22 -7.77 15.39
CA GLU A 106 6.66 -7.58 15.55
C GLU A 106 7.39 -7.34 14.22
N GLN A 107 6.96 -7.98 13.12
CA GLN A 107 7.54 -7.72 11.80
C GLN A 107 7.14 -6.33 11.30
N ILE A 108 5.88 -5.94 11.48
CA ILE A 108 5.40 -4.60 11.11
C ILE A 108 6.13 -3.52 11.92
N ALA A 109 6.24 -3.70 13.24
CA ALA A 109 6.96 -2.76 14.12
C ALA A 109 8.46 -2.69 13.81
N ALA A 110 9.09 -3.79 13.34
CA ALA A 110 10.50 -3.76 12.94
C ALA A 110 10.74 -2.83 11.74
N ILE A 111 9.76 -2.65 10.84
CA ILE A 111 9.85 -1.70 9.73
C ILE A 111 9.91 -0.27 10.27
N SER A 112 8.96 0.11 11.11
CA SER A 112 8.88 1.49 11.63
C SER A 112 9.93 1.83 12.70
N ALA A 113 10.50 0.81 13.35
CA ALA A 113 11.63 0.96 14.26
C ALA A 113 12.99 0.92 13.55
N GLU A 114 13.02 0.67 12.23
CA GLU A 114 14.24 0.48 11.43
C GLU A 114 15.14 -0.66 11.97
N GLU A 115 14.55 -1.67 12.60
CA GLU A 115 15.22 -2.83 13.19
C GLU A 115 15.23 -4.02 12.21
N LEU A 116 15.78 -3.81 11.01
CA LEU A 116 15.72 -4.78 9.90
C LEU A 116 16.46 -6.09 10.19
N ASP A 117 17.37 -6.12 11.17
CA ASP A 117 18.03 -7.32 11.65
C ASP A 117 17.09 -8.30 12.38
N ARG A 118 15.88 -7.85 12.73
CA ARG A 118 14.79 -8.67 13.28
C ARG A 118 13.92 -9.32 12.21
N LEU A 119 14.12 -8.97 10.94
CA LEU A 119 13.43 -9.56 9.81
C LEU A 119 14.28 -10.69 9.20
N GLU A 120 13.61 -11.61 8.52
CA GLU A 120 14.33 -12.56 7.67
C GLU A 120 15.06 -11.80 6.54
N PRO A 121 16.26 -12.23 6.12
CA PRO A 121 17.10 -11.46 5.19
C PRO A 121 16.41 -11.07 3.88
N GLU A 122 15.56 -11.95 3.34
CA GLU A 122 14.81 -11.68 2.11
C GLU A 122 13.79 -10.54 2.28
N HIS A 123 13.13 -10.44 3.44
CA HIS A 123 12.19 -9.36 3.73
C HIS A 123 12.91 -8.05 4.10
N ALA A 124 14.02 -8.14 4.83
CA ALA A 124 14.88 -6.98 5.11
C ALA A 124 15.36 -6.34 3.80
N ALA A 125 15.78 -7.15 2.83
CA ALA A 125 16.22 -6.66 1.52
C ALA A 125 15.13 -5.90 0.75
N ILE A 126 13.86 -6.30 0.86
CA ILE A 126 12.72 -5.54 0.31
C ILE A 126 12.65 -4.16 0.97
N VAL A 127 12.68 -4.10 2.31
CA VAL A 127 12.54 -2.85 3.07
C VAL A 127 13.69 -1.89 2.76
N GLU A 128 14.94 -2.35 2.78
CA GLU A 128 16.12 -1.55 2.40
C GLU A 128 16.04 -1.01 0.96
N TYR A 129 15.59 -1.85 0.02
CA TYR A 129 15.44 -1.42 -1.36
C TYR A 129 14.35 -0.35 -1.51
N VAL A 130 13.23 -0.52 -0.79
CA VAL A 130 12.12 0.44 -0.82
C VAL A 130 12.49 1.76 -0.14
N GLU A 131 13.23 1.75 0.97
CA GLU A 131 13.82 2.95 1.58
C GLU A 131 14.58 3.76 0.52
N ALA A 132 15.59 3.12 -0.09
CA ALA A 132 16.43 3.77 -1.10
C ALA A 132 15.62 4.19 -2.34
N PHE A 133 14.58 3.44 -2.70
CA PHE A 133 13.68 3.79 -3.79
C PHE A 133 12.90 5.08 -3.50
N VAL A 134 12.32 5.20 -2.30
CA VAL A 134 11.56 6.38 -1.87
C VAL A 134 12.44 7.62 -1.80
N GLU A 135 13.69 7.47 -1.36
CA GLU A 135 14.69 8.54 -1.34
C GLU A 135 15.24 8.90 -2.73
N GLY A 136 15.08 8.01 -3.72
CA GLY A 136 15.72 8.13 -5.03
C GLY A 136 17.23 7.89 -4.99
N SER A 137 17.68 7.04 -4.06
CA SER A 137 19.08 6.78 -3.73
C SER A 137 19.53 5.34 -4.02
N VAL A 138 18.71 4.50 -4.69
CA VAL A 138 19.08 3.12 -5.06
C VAL A 138 20.41 3.10 -5.82
N ASP A 139 21.41 2.44 -5.22
CA ASP A 139 22.72 2.22 -5.80
C ASP A 139 22.94 0.73 -6.14
N ASP A 140 24.08 0.43 -6.77
CA ASP A 140 24.44 -0.93 -7.19
C ASP A 140 24.44 -1.89 -6.00
N GLY A 141 24.94 -1.44 -4.84
CA GLY A 141 25.02 -2.28 -3.64
C GLY A 141 23.65 -2.64 -3.08
N THR A 142 22.71 -1.69 -3.03
CA THR A 142 21.33 -1.94 -2.59
C THR A 142 20.58 -2.82 -3.57
N HIS A 143 20.78 -2.61 -4.88
CA HIS A 143 20.20 -3.49 -5.90
C HIS A 143 20.76 -4.92 -5.83
N GLU A 144 22.07 -5.08 -5.66
CA GLU A 144 22.73 -6.39 -5.55
C GLU A 144 22.22 -7.18 -4.33
N ARG A 145 22.03 -6.53 -3.16
CA ARG A 145 21.47 -7.19 -1.98
C ARG A 145 20.06 -7.73 -2.22
N LEU A 146 19.21 -6.99 -2.92
CA LEU A 146 17.88 -7.49 -3.29
C LEU A 146 17.97 -8.66 -4.29
N ALA A 147 18.90 -8.57 -5.25
CA ALA A 147 19.12 -9.61 -6.26
C ALA A 147 19.71 -10.92 -5.72
N GLU A 148 20.22 -10.94 -4.49
CA GLU A 148 20.58 -12.20 -3.80
C GLU A 148 19.34 -13.07 -3.49
N HIS A 149 18.16 -12.45 -3.39
CA HIS A 149 16.92 -13.10 -2.97
C HIS A 149 15.86 -13.19 -4.08
N TYR A 150 15.85 -12.22 -5.00
CA TYR A 150 14.80 -12.07 -6.00
C TYR A 150 15.36 -11.98 -7.42
N ASP A 151 14.63 -12.54 -8.39
CA ASP A 151 14.95 -12.41 -9.81
C ASP A 151 14.49 -11.05 -10.37
N GLU A 152 14.96 -10.72 -11.57
CA GLU A 152 14.72 -9.42 -12.22
C GLU A 152 13.22 -9.08 -12.34
N GLU A 153 12.37 -10.08 -12.57
CA GLU A 153 10.92 -9.92 -12.66
C GLU A 153 10.32 -9.45 -11.32
N ARG A 154 10.71 -10.08 -10.21
CA ARG A 154 10.26 -9.69 -8.87
C ARG A 154 10.85 -8.35 -8.42
N ILE A 155 12.11 -8.06 -8.78
CA ILE A 155 12.72 -6.76 -8.49
C ILE A 155 11.95 -5.63 -9.21
N LEU A 156 11.58 -5.84 -10.48
CA LEU A 156 10.69 -4.92 -11.20
C LEU A 156 9.33 -4.80 -10.48
N GLY A 157 8.75 -5.93 -10.04
CA GLY A 157 7.51 -5.95 -9.27
C GLY A 157 7.58 -5.11 -7.99
N ILE A 158 8.64 -5.25 -7.19
CA ILE A 158 8.89 -4.47 -5.97
C ILE A 158 8.96 -2.98 -6.29
N GLY A 159 9.72 -2.59 -7.31
CA GLY A 159 9.84 -1.19 -7.72
C GLY A 159 8.53 -0.59 -8.24
N MET A 160 7.76 -1.37 -9.02
CA MET A 160 6.45 -0.95 -9.53
C MET A 160 5.42 -0.78 -8.41
N LEU A 161 5.44 -1.69 -7.43
CA LEU A 161 4.57 -1.63 -6.25
C LEU A 161 4.92 -0.41 -5.39
N ALA A 162 6.20 -0.23 -5.04
CA ALA A 162 6.67 0.94 -4.31
C ALA A 162 6.36 2.25 -5.04
N GLY A 163 6.54 2.30 -6.36
CA GLY A 163 6.20 3.45 -7.18
C GLY A 163 4.70 3.78 -7.21
N CYS A 164 3.84 2.76 -7.29
CA CYS A 164 2.39 2.91 -7.22
C CYS A 164 1.97 3.55 -5.90
N TYR A 165 2.43 2.98 -4.78
CA TYR A 165 2.08 3.44 -3.44
C TYR A 165 2.72 4.78 -3.08
N LEU A 166 3.94 5.04 -3.52
CA LEU A 166 4.58 6.34 -3.34
C LEU A 166 3.80 7.43 -4.08
N GLY A 167 3.42 7.19 -5.34
CA GLY A 167 2.59 8.12 -6.11
C GLY A 167 1.26 8.42 -5.42
N LEU A 168 0.58 7.38 -4.95
CA LEU A 168 -0.68 7.50 -4.20
C LEU A 168 -0.49 8.28 -2.89
N ALA A 169 0.51 7.92 -2.08
CA ALA A 169 0.85 8.60 -0.84
C ALA A 169 1.03 10.10 -1.02
N ARG A 170 1.77 10.52 -2.07
CA ARG A 170 1.97 11.95 -2.36
C ARG A 170 0.68 12.66 -2.73
N VAL A 171 -0.23 12.00 -3.45
CA VAL A 171 -1.56 12.56 -3.76
C VAL A 171 -2.37 12.73 -2.47
N LEU A 172 -2.46 11.69 -1.64
CA LEU A 172 -3.26 11.72 -0.42
C LEU A 172 -2.76 12.75 0.59
N GLN A 173 -1.45 12.83 0.81
CA GLN A 173 -0.84 13.87 1.64
C GLN A 173 -1.07 15.28 1.07
N ALA A 174 -0.89 15.47 -0.25
CA ALA A 174 -1.08 16.77 -0.87
C ALA A 174 -2.52 17.28 -0.75
N LEU A 175 -3.49 16.37 -0.68
CA LEU A 175 -4.92 16.64 -0.53
C LEU A 175 -5.40 16.59 0.92
N ASP A 176 -4.54 16.30 1.90
CA ASP A 176 -4.90 16.18 3.33
C ASP A 176 -6.05 15.19 3.56
N VAL A 177 -6.02 14.04 2.89
CA VAL A 177 -7.07 13.01 2.99
C VAL A 177 -7.14 12.48 4.42
N ASP A 178 -8.34 12.46 4.97
CA ASP A 178 -8.62 12.08 6.35
C ASP A 178 -8.65 10.55 6.48
N LEU A 179 -8.11 10.03 7.59
CA LEU A 179 -8.24 8.62 7.97
C LEU A 179 -9.70 8.27 8.32
N GLU A 180 -10.11 7.03 8.06
CA GLU A 180 -11.43 6.51 8.43
C GLU A 180 -11.55 6.24 9.94
N ALA A 181 -10.44 5.93 10.58
CA ALA A 181 -10.32 5.64 12.01
C ALA A 181 -9.11 6.39 12.61
N PRO A 182 -9.01 6.48 13.95
CA PRO A 182 -7.79 6.97 14.59
C PRO A 182 -6.56 6.22 14.07
N PHE A 183 -5.45 6.94 13.93
CA PHE A 183 -4.19 6.36 13.47
C PHE A 183 -3.71 5.29 14.46
N VAL A 184 -3.37 4.11 13.94
CA VAL A 184 -2.90 2.93 14.69
C VAL A 184 -1.55 3.16 15.37
N GLY A 185 -0.85 4.22 14.96
CA GLY A 185 0.47 4.57 15.45
C GLY A 185 1.58 3.85 14.67
N TRP A 186 2.76 4.46 14.65
CA TRP A 186 3.92 3.87 13.98
C TRP A 186 4.46 2.67 14.76
N GLU A 187 4.26 2.63 16.08
CA GLU A 187 4.65 1.50 16.94
C GLU A 187 3.46 0.57 17.24
N LEU A 188 2.35 0.74 16.51
CA LEU A 188 1.11 -0.05 16.64
C LEU A 188 0.45 0.08 18.02
N GLU A 189 0.57 1.25 18.66
CA GLU A 189 0.09 1.49 20.02
C GLU A 189 -1.43 1.37 20.17
N ASP A 190 -2.16 1.57 19.08
CA ASP A 190 -3.63 1.57 19.00
C ASP A 190 -4.19 0.43 18.12
N LEU A 191 -3.44 -0.67 17.95
CA LEU A 191 -3.84 -1.86 17.19
C LEU A 191 -4.95 -2.69 17.85
#